data_AF-A0A7K2CRT7-F1
#
_entry.id   AF-A0A7K2CRT7-F1
#
_cell.length_a   1.000
_cell.length_b   1.000
_cell.length_c   1.000
_cell.angle_alpha   90.00
_cell.angle_beta   90.00
_cell.angle_gamma   90.00
#
_symmetry.space_group_name_H-M   'P 1'
#
loop_
_entity.id
_entity.type
_entity.pdbx_description
1 polymer ?
#
loop_
_entity_poly.entity_id
_entity_poly.type
_entity_poly.pdbx_seq_one_letter_code
_entity_poly.pdbx_strand_id
1 'polypeptide(L)'
;MVDEAFSIEDIATQAMEVFPAWLKSPAISTDLEPSGDVKFKESDIAVYLARSRSSALGVRLAASLVAEGSLDNSGVAKPTDLYFTAGQQKFLKMVADVLNGVTAEDLAIGLTGPWPYRSELSSLMWDVADDSNYALSASDPSKGKKLTNPGPEALAILGISKYPVFGCSGRTMTQGASGGWKRGSFTWPIWSKPGSHRVVPSLLAHAASDRVDLFPAWGITRIMQSAIRRSSQGGYGTFGPPEVIWSRE
;
A
#
# COMPACT_ATOMS: atom_id res chain seq x y z
N MET A 1 -4.40 -29.17 4.04
CA MET A 1 -5.42 -28.91 5.06
C MET A 1 -5.09 -27.59 5.71
N VAL A 2 -5.85 -26.53 5.42
CA VAL A 2 -5.89 -25.31 6.23
C VAL A 2 -7.38 -25.09 6.45
N ASP A 3 -7.90 -25.77 7.46
CA ASP A 3 -9.31 -25.80 7.85
C ASP A 3 -9.45 -25.26 9.28
N GLU A 4 -8.58 -24.30 9.64
CA GLU A 4 -8.74 -23.53 10.85
C GLU A 4 -9.52 -22.26 10.49
N ALA A 5 -10.71 -22.14 11.06
CA ALA A 5 -11.49 -20.92 11.00
C ALA A 5 -10.76 -19.86 11.84
N PHE A 6 -10.16 -18.87 11.17
CA PHE A 6 -9.62 -17.70 11.86
C PHE A 6 -10.77 -16.79 12.27
N SER A 7 -10.84 -16.39 13.54
CA SER A 7 -11.77 -15.33 13.96
C SER A 7 -11.24 -13.95 13.53
N ILE A 8 -12.13 -12.97 13.44
CA ILE A 8 -11.73 -11.58 13.13
C ILE A 8 -10.84 -11.02 14.24
N GLU A 9 -11.14 -11.39 15.48
CA GLU A 9 -10.39 -11.04 16.67
C GLU A 9 -8.97 -11.62 16.65
N ASP A 10 -8.81 -12.87 16.19
CA ASP A 10 -7.49 -13.50 16.05
C ASP A 10 -6.66 -12.81 14.97
N ILE A 11 -7.27 -12.46 13.84
CA ILE A 11 -6.58 -11.74 12.75
C ILE A 11 -6.16 -10.34 13.23
N ALA A 12 -7.05 -9.61 13.90
CA ALA A 12 -6.75 -8.30 14.45
C ALA A 12 -5.62 -8.36 15.49
N THR A 13 -5.68 -9.33 16.40
CA THR A 13 -4.64 -9.56 17.41
C THR A 13 -3.29 -9.85 16.76
N GLN A 14 -3.24 -10.78 15.81
CA GLN A 14 -2.00 -11.13 15.10
C GLN A 14 -1.42 -9.94 14.32
N ALA A 15 -2.26 -9.10 13.72
CA ALA A 15 -1.79 -7.88 13.06
C ALA A 15 -1.19 -6.89 14.07
N MET A 16 -1.85 -6.68 15.23
CA MET A 16 -1.33 -5.80 16.29
C MET A 16 0.03 -6.25 16.84
N GLU A 17 0.27 -7.57 16.94
CA GLU A 17 1.55 -8.11 17.40
C GLU A 17 2.73 -7.80 16.45
N VAL A 18 2.44 -7.61 15.15
CA VAL A 18 3.44 -7.37 14.11
C VAL A 18 3.89 -5.91 14.07
N PHE A 19 3.02 -4.95 14.39
CA PHE A 19 3.29 -3.53 14.23
C PHE A 19 4.47 -3.00 15.05
N PRO A 20 4.66 -3.37 16.34
CA PRO A 20 5.82 -2.92 17.11
C PRO A 20 7.16 -3.32 16.49
N ALA A 21 7.23 -4.49 15.85
CA ALA A 21 8.44 -4.95 15.16
C ALA A 21 8.69 -4.17 13.86
N TRP A 22 7.64 -3.80 13.13
CA TRP A 22 7.72 -2.95 11.95
C TRP A 22 8.17 -1.54 12.31
N LEU A 23 7.58 -0.94 13.35
CA LEU A 23 7.92 0.41 13.80
C LEU A 23 9.39 0.54 14.20
N LYS A 24 9.99 -0.51 14.76
CA LYS A 24 11.43 -0.56 15.10
C LYS A 24 12.33 -0.94 13.92
N SER A 25 11.76 -1.41 12.82
CA SER A 25 12.51 -1.83 11.64
C SER A 25 13.12 -0.61 10.93
N PRO A 26 14.34 -0.72 10.37
CA PRO A 26 14.92 0.32 9.52
C PRO A 26 14.07 0.67 8.29
N ALA A 27 13.11 -0.19 7.91
CA ALA A 27 12.18 0.08 6.83
C ALA A 27 11.24 1.27 7.13
N ILE A 28 10.93 1.53 8.41
CA ILE A 28 10.09 2.65 8.87
C ILE A 28 10.93 3.67 9.65
N SER A 29 11.68 3.20 10.65
CA SER A 29 12.51 4.03 11.51
C SER A 29 13.94 4.15 10.98
N THR A 30 14.07 4.80 9.83
CA THR A 30 15.36 5.12 9.22
C THR A 30 15.89 6.48 9.70
N ASP A 31 17.19 6.56 9.91
CA ASP A 31 17.99 7.76 10.16
C ASP A 31 18.48 8.43 8.87
N LEU A 32 18.13 7.88 7.70
CA LEU A 32 18.49 8.43 6.40
C LEU A 32 17.64 9.64 6.03
N GLU A 33 18.21 10.53 5.21
CA GLU A 33 17.51 11.72 4.72
C GLU A 33 16.86 11.47 3.34
N PRO A 34 15.65 12.02 3.10
CA PRO A 34 14.83 12.82 4.02
C PRO A 34 14.23 11.98 5.16
N SER A 35 14.38 12.45 6.40
CA SER A 35 13.84 11.76 7.58
C SER A 35 12.33 11.56 7.45
N GLY A 36 11.87 10.31 7.66
CA GLY A 36 10.46 9.93 7.64
C GLY A 36 9.86 9.73 6.24
N ASP A 37 10.68 9.65 5.19
CA ASP A 37 10.22 9.45 3.82
C ASP A 37 11.13 8.48 3.04
N VAL A 38 10.74 8.10 1.82
CA VAL A 38 11.47 7.14 0.96
C VAL A 38 12.08 7.77 -0.29
N LYS A 39 12.04 9.10 -0.40
CA LYS A 39 12.67 9.88 -1.48
C LYS A 39 14.17 10.09 -1.22
N PHE A 40 14.87 9.00 -0.95
CA PHE A 40 16.30 8.99 -0.65
C PHE A 40 17.14 9.46 -1.84
N LYS A 41 18.35 9.97 -1.58
CA LYS A 41 19.35 10.11 -2.65
C LYS A 41 19.79 8.74 -3.14
N GLU A 42 20.27 8.66 -4.38
CA GLU A 42 20.73 7.40 -5.00
C GLU A 42 21.68 6.59 -4.09
N SER A 43 22.67 7.26 -3.47
CA SER A 43 23.64 6.63 -2.56
C SER A 43 23.01 5.94 -1.36
N ASP A 44 21.85 6.43 -0.92
CA ASP A 44 21.21 6.01 0.33
C ASP A 44 20.20 4.87 0.09
N ILE A 45 19.81 4.61 -1.16
CA ILE A 45 18.87 3.53 -1.50
C ILE A 45 19.46 2.17 -1.13
N ALA A 46 20.70 1.89 -1.57
CA ALA A 46 21.37 0.63 -1.27
C ALA A 46 21.57 0.46 0.25
N VAL A 47 21.87 1.55 0.98
CA VAL A 47 22.01 1.55 2.44
C VAL A 47 20.67 1.24 3.12
N TYR A 48 19.59 1.90 2.70
CA TYR A 48 18.23 1.66 3.21
C TYR A 48 17.81 0.20 3.04
N LEU A 49 17.98 -0.34 1.83
CA LEU A 49 17.64 -1.73 1.53
C LEU A 49 18.51 -2.71 2.32
N ALA A 50 19.82 -2.46 2.44
CA ALA A 50 20.74 -3.30 3.20
C ALA A 50 20.39 -3.31 4.70
N ARG A 51 20.12 -2.16 5.30
CA ARG A 51 19.71 -2.06 6.72
C ARG A 51 18.40 -2.79 6.98
N SER A 52 17.45 -2.68 6.05
CA SER A 52 16.13 -3.32 6.16
C SER A 52 16.20 -4.85 6.10
N ARG A 53 17.29 -5.45 5.59
CA ARG A 53 17.51 -6.91 5.60
C ARG A 53 17.69 -7.52 6.99
N SER A 54 17.94 -6.69 8.02
CA SER A 54 18.02 -7.13 9.41
C SER A 54 16.72 -7.72 9.96
N SER A 55 15.59 -7.49 9.27
CA SER A 55 14.28 -8.07 9.62
C SER A 55 13.58 -8.62 8.37
N ALA A 56 13.05 -9.83 8.46
CA ALA A 56 12.28 -10.45 7.37
C ALA A 56 11.03 -9.64 6.98
N LEU A 57 10.48 -8.89 7.94
CA LEU A 57 9.35 -7.99 7.69
C LEU A 57 9.83 -6.65 7.10
N GLY A 58 10.93 -6.11 7.64
CA GLY A 58 11.55 -4.88 7.15
C GLY A 58 11.95 -4.96 5.68
N VAL A 59 12.61 -6.05 5.28
CA VAL A 59 13.08 -6.21 3.89
C VAL A 59 11.92 -6.23 2.90
N ARG A 60 10.79 -6.85 3.25
CA ARG A 60 9.61 -6.93 2.39
C ARG A 60 8.96 -5.57 2.20
N LEU A 61 8.79 -4.83 3.30
CA LEU A 61 8.28 -3.46 3.19
C LEU A 61 9.21 -2.59 2.36
N ALA A 62 10.51 -2.54 2.70
CA ALA A 62 11.48 -1.71 1.99
C ALA A 62 11.53 -2.00 0.49
N ALA A 63 11.55 -3.29 0.12
CA ALA A 63 11.52 -3.74 -1.28
C ALA A 63 10.18 -3.51 -1.99
N SER A 64 9.14 -3.06 -1.28
CA SER A 64 7.85 -2.65 -1.85
C SER A 64 7.70 -1.12 -1.95
N LEU A 65 8.66 -0.36 -1.42
CA LEU A 65 8.63 1.10 -1.41
C LEU A 65 9.62 1.73 -2.39
N VAL A 66 10.81 1.16 -2.55
CA VAL A 66 11.86 1.69 -3.41
C VAL A 66 12.72 0.58 -4.02
N ALA A 67 13.26 0.82 -5.21
CA ALA A 67 14.21 -0.04 -5.88
C ALA A 67 15.47 0.74 -6.31
N GLU A 68 16.62 0.07 -6.29
CA GLU A 68 17.86 0.63 -6.83
C GLU A 68 17.71 0.96 -8.34
N GLY A 69 18.38 2.02 -8.79
CA GLY A 69 18.33 2.49 -10.18
C GLY A 69 17.00 3.13 -10.58
N SER A 70 16.06 3.29 -9.65
CA SER A 70 14.81 4.00 -9.90
C SER A 70 14.84 5.41 -9.33
N LEU A 71 15.24 6.36 -10.17
CA LEU A 71 15.39 7.76 -9.80
C LEU A 71 14.41 8.64 -10.58
N ASP A 72 14.04 9.77 -9.99
CA ASP A 72 13.42 10.88 -10.71
C ASP A 72 14.46 11.75 -11.42
N ASN A 73 13.99 12.79 -12.12
CA ASN A 73 14.86 13.71 -12.86
C ASN A 73 15.78 14.55 -11.95
N SER A 74 15.57 14.53 -10.64
CA SER A 74 16.38 15.22 -9.63
C SER A 74 17.43 14.31 -8.99
N GLY A 75 17.51 13.04 -9.40
CA GLY A 75 18.43 12.05 -8.83
C GLY A 75 18.03 11.53 -7.46
N VAL A 76 16.76 11.68 -7.07
CA VAL A 76 16.21 11.05 -5.85
C VAL A 76 15.36 9.84 -6.20
N ALA A 77 15.24 8.91 -5.27
CA ALA A 77 14.44 7.71 -5.39
C ALA A 77 13.03 8.04 -5.87
N LYS A 78 12.60 7.36 -6.92
CA LYS A 78 11.22 7.32 -7.34
C LYS A 78 10.53 6.22 -6.50
N PRO A 79 9.56 6.55 -5.65
CA PRO A 79 8.92 5.53 -4.83
C PRO A 79 8.00 4.62 -5.65
N THR A 80 7.43 3.63 -4.98
CA THR A 80 6.31 2.80 -5.47
C THR A 80 5.18 3.63 -6.08
N ASP A 81 4.48 3.06 -7.05
CA ASP A 81 3.31 3.66 -7.69
C ASP A 81 2.18 3.92 -6.68
N LEU A 82 2.23 3.25 -5.53
CA LEU A 82 1.30 3.41 -4.40
C LEU A 82 1.71 4.51 -3.42
N TYR A 83 2.77 5.26 -3.72
CA TYR A 83 3.18 6.46 -3.01
C TYR A 83 2.29 7.62 -3.45
N PHE A 84 1.34 7.98 -2.59
CA PHE A 84 0.29 8.97 -2.87
C PHE A 84 0.44 10.27 -2.08
N THR A 85 1.49 10.37 -1.25
CA THR A 85 1.76 11.56 -0.44
C THR A 85 2.36 12.69 -1.28
N ALA A 86 2.11 13.93 -0.87
CA ALA A 86 2.59 15.11 -1.59
C ALA A 86 2.97 16.28 -0.67
N GLY A 87 3.69 17.26 -1.24
CA GLY A 87 4.09 18.46 -0.52
C GLY A 87 4.97 18.14 0.69
N GLN A 88 4.54 18.57 1.87
CA GLN A 88 5.24 18.36 3.15
C GLN A 88 4.93 17.01 3.82
N GLN A 89 4.04 16.19 3.21
CA GLN A 89 3.72 14.87 3.73
C GLN A 89 4.90 13.91 3.53
N LYS A 90 5.19 13.15 4.58
CA LYS A 90 6.32 12.22 4.65
C LYS A 90 5.78 10.81 4.84
N PHE A 91 5.98 9.94 3.85
CA PHE A 91 5.28 8.66 3.77
C PHE A 91 5.56 7.74 4.97
N LEU A 92 6.82 7.54 5.36
CA LEU A 92 7.16 6.66 6.48
C LEU A 92 6.69 7.23 7.82
N LYS A 93 6.67 8.57 7.97
CA LYS A 93 6.09 9.22 9.14
C LYS A 93 4.59 8.91 9.24
N MET A 94 3.85 9.03 8.13
CA MET A 94 2.42 8.73 8.10
C MET A 94 2.13 7.24 8.38
N VAL A 95 2.94 6.34 7.81
CA VAL A 95 2.90 4.91 8.14
C VAL A 95 3.12 4.69 9.64
N ALA A 96 4.12 5.33 10.23
CA ALA A 96 4.39 5.22 11.67
C ALA A 96 3.24 5.79 12.51
N ASP A 97 2.64 6.91 12.11
CA ASP A 97 1.49 7.52 12.79
C ASP A 97 0.29 6.55 12.81
N VAL A 98 -0.03 5.93 11.67
CA VAL A 98 -1.12 4.93 11.57
C VAL A 98 -0.83 3.72 12.45
N LEU A 99 0.35 3.12 12.31
CA LEU A 99 0.68 1.87 13.04
C LEU A 99 0.83 2.07 14.55
N ASN A 100 1.19 3.27 15.02
CA ASN A 100 1.21 3.59 16.46
C ASN A 100 -0.19 3.86 17.02
N GLY A 101 -1.09 4.42 16.21
CA GLY A 101 -2.39 4.90 16.67
C GLY A 101 -3.56 3.92 16.47
N VAL A 102 -3.42 2.93 15.59
CA VAL A 102 -4.47 1.95 15.30
C VAL A 102 -4.72 1.01 16.48
N THR A 103 -5.98 0.62 16.67
CA THR A 103 -6.39 -0.36 17.70
C THR A 103 -6.85 -1.68 17.08
N ALA A 104 -6.96 -2.74 17.90
CA ALA A 104 -7.54 -4.01 17.46
C ALA A 104 -9.00 -3.87 17.00
N GLU A 105 -9.79 -2.99 17.64
CA GLU A 105 -11.16 -2.67 17.22
C GLU A 105 -11.16 -2.03 15.83
N ASP A 106 -10.26 -1.09 15.56
CA ASP A 106 -10.15 -0.48 14.24
C ASP A 106 -9.84 -1.51 13.17
N LEU A 107 -8.94 -2.48 13.44
CA LEU A 107 -8.62 -3.56 12.52
C LEU A 107 -9.82 -4.49 12.27
N ALA A 108 -10.57 -4.85 13.33
CA ALA A 108 -11.78 -5.64 13.20
C ALA A 108 -12.82 -4.93 12.31
N ILE A 109 -13.07 -3.64 12.57
CA ILE A 109 -13.92 -2.78 11.73
C ILE A 109 -13.36 -2.68 10.30
N GLY A 110 -12.04 -2.63 10.14
CA GLY A 110 -11.40 -2.59 8.84
C GLY A 110 -11.66 -3.83 7.99
N LEU A 111 -11.72 -5.00 8.63
CA LEU A 111 -12.00 -6.29 7.98
C LEU A 111 -13.48 -6.48 7.64
N THR A 112 -14.40 -5.99 8.48
CA THR A 112 -15.84 -6.30 8.35
C THR A 112 -16.67 -5.14 7.80
N GLY A 113 -16.21 -3.91 7.97
CA GLY A 113 -17.04 -2.71 7.84
C GLY A 113 -18.17 -2.66 8.87
N PRO A 114 -19.06 -1.65 8.79
CA PRO A 114 -18.91 -0.44 7.96
C PRO A 114 -17.78 0.47 8.48
N TRP A 115 -17.21 1.29 7.61
CA TRP A 115 -16.10 2.18 7.94
C TRP A 115 -16.60 3.55 8.45
N PRO A 116 -16.33 3.93 9.71
CA PRO A 116 -16.98 5.09 10.35
C PRO A 116 -16.36 6.47 10.07
N TYR A 117 -15.14 6.54 9.52
CA TYR A 117 -14.39 7.79 9.26
C TYR A 117 -14.37 8.75 10.46
N ARG A 118 -13.88 8.27 11.61
CA ARG A 118 -13.90 9.01 12.89
C ARG A 118 -12.51 9.42 13.39
N SER A 119 -11.44 8.94 12.76
CA SER A 119 -10.08 9.13 13.25
C SER A 119 -9.39 10.31 12.59
N GLU A 120 -8.54 11.04 13.33
CA GLU A 120 -7.65 12.06 12.78
C GLU A 120 -6.26 11.49 12.40
N LEU A 121 -6.06 10.17 12.48
CA LEU A 121 -4.82 9.54 12.05
C LEU A 121 -4.58 9.75 10.56
N SER A 122 -3.31 9.76 10.16
CA SER A 122 -2.87 10.00 8.79
C SER A 122 -3.59 9.09 7.78
N SER A 123 -4.10 9.66 6.69
CA SER A 123 -4.57 8.90 5.52
C SER A 123 -3.45 8.78 4.51
N LEU A 124 -3.23 7.57 3.99
CA LEU A 124 -2.27 7.32 2.92
C LEU A 124 -2.90 7.54 1.54
N MET A 125 -4.12 8.08 1.51
CA MET A 125 -4.91 8.39 0.33
C MET A 125 -5.31 7.14 -0.48
N TRP A 126 -5.27 5.97 0.15
CA TRP A 126 -5.66 4.70 -0.46
C TRP A 126 -7.17 4.43 -0.41
N ASP A 127 -7.93 5.21 0.35
CA ASP A 127 -9.39 5.12 0.31
C ASP A 127 -9.93 5.85 -0.94
N VAL A 128 -10.99 5.33 -1.55
CA VAL A 128 -11.70 6.04 -2.63
C VAL A 128 -12.42 7.27 -2.10
N ALA A 129 -12.83 7.26 -0.82
CA ALA A 129 -13.36 8.42 -0.12
C ALA A 129 -12.33 9.55 0.03
N ASP A 130 -11.04 9.24 -0.15
CA ASP A 130 -9.99 10.23 -0.12
C ASP A 130 -9.92 11.12 -1.36
N ASP A 131 -10.62 10.76 -2.45
CA ASP A 131 -10.73 11.53 -3.69
C ASP A 131 -11.63 12.77 -3.50
N SER A 132 -11.11 13.79 -2.84
CA SER A 132 -11.77 15.09 -2.71
C SER A 132 -11.52 15.94 -3.96
N ASN A 133 -12.27 15.70 -5.04
CA ASN A 133 -12.28 16.63 -6.17
C ASN A 133 -12.95 17.94 -5.75
N TYR A 134 -12.16 19.02 -5.67
CA TYR A 134 -12.56 20.40 -5.32
C TYR A 134 -13.84 20.91 -6.02
N ALA A 135 -14.25 20.29 -7.12
CA ALA A 135 -15.41 20.70 -7.91
C ALA A 135 -16.78 20.44 -7.24
N LEU A 136 -16.86 19.66 -6.16
CA LEU A 136 -18.14 19.26 -5.55
C LEU A 136 -18.32 19.62 -4.07
N SER A 137 -17.34 20.25 -3.40
CA SER A 137 -17.50 20.62 -1.99
C SER A 137 -18.03 22.05 -1.82
N ALA A 138 -19.09 22.20 -1.02
CA ALA A 138 -19.64 23.51 -0.64
C ALA A 138 -18.73 24.30 0.33
N SER A 139 -17.71 23.65 0.88
CA SER A 139 -16.72 24.20 1.80
C SER A 139 -15.30 23.97 1.27
N ASP A 140 -14.38 24.85 1.67
CA ASP A 140 -12.96 24.72 1.38
C ASP A 140 -12.38 23.49 2.13
N PRO A 141 -12.02 22.41 1.42
CA PRO A 141 -11.56 21.18 2.05
C PRO A 141 -10.19 21.34 2.74
N SER A 142 -9.47 22.47 2.52
CA SER A 142 -8.20 22.74 3.19
C SER A 142 -8.33 23.14 4.66
N LYS A 143 -9.54 23.49 5.13
CA LYS A 143 -9.79 24.00 6.48
C LYS A 143 -10.29 22.95 7.48
N GLY A 144 -10.73 21.77 7.00
CA GLY A 144 -11.14 20.65 7.84
C GLY A 144 -10.04 19.60 7.96
N LYS A 145 -9.83 19.05 9.15
CA LYS A 145 -9.03 17.82 9.27
C LYS A 145 -9.78 16.68 8.60
N LYS A 146 -9.14 16.03 7.65
CA LYS A 146 -9.69 14.86 6.98
C LYS A 146 -9.78 13.72 7.98
N LEU A 147 -10.97 13.13 8.14
CA LEU A 147 -11.15 11.96 8.97
C LEU A 147 -10.90 10.69 8.16
N THR A 148 -10.35 9.67 8.81
CA THR A 148 -9.84 8.46 8.17
C THR A 148 -10.36 7.21 8.88
N ASN A 149 -10.13 6.05 8.25
CA ASN A 149 -10.32 4.73 8.85
C ASN A 149 -8.96 4.09 9.08
N PRO A 150 -8.45 4.07 10.33
CA PRO A 150 -7.08 3.64 10.60
C PRO A 150 -6.91 2.13 10.44
N GLY A 151 -7.97 1.34 10.63
CA GLY A 151 -7.96 -0.12 10.42
C GLY A 151 -7.59 -0.53 8.99
N PRO A 152 -8.40 -0.11 7.99
CA PRO A 152 -8.07 -0.33 6.58
C PRO A 152 -6.69 0.19 6.17
N GLU A 153 -6.29 1.36 6.66
CA GLU A 153 -4.96 1.92 6.38
C GLU A 153 -3.85 1.02 6.93
N ALA A 154 -3.96 0.56 8.19
CA ALA A 154 -2.99 -0.37 8.79
C ALA A 154 -2.95 -1.72 8.07
N LEU A 155 -4.10 -2.26 7.66
CA LEU A 155 -4.18 -3.50 6.88
C LEU A 155 -3.57 -3.32 5.48
N ALA A 156 -3.76 -2.16 4.85
CA ALA A 156 -3.15 -1.83 3.56
C ALA A 156 -1.63 -1.68 3.69
N ILE A 157 -1.11 -1.14 4.79
CA ILE A 157 0.34 -1.12 5.10
C ILE A 157 0.90 -2.56 5.22
N LEU A 158 0.15 -3.51 5.77
CA LEU A 158 0.56 -4.92 5.73
C LEU A 158 0.52 -5.46 4.29
N GLY A 159 -0.53 -5.12 3.55
CA GLY A 159 -0.74 -5.51 2.16
C GLY A 159 0.37 -5.04 1.22
N ILE A 160 0.82 -3.79 1.33
CA ILE A 160 1.84 -3.22 0.43
C ILE A 160 3.15 -4.00 0.49
N SER A 161 3.52 -4.59 1.63
CA SER A 161 4.70 -5.46 1.75
C SER A 161 4.69 -6.72 0.87
N LYS A 162 3.57 -6.99 0.19
CA LYS A 162 3.39 -8.10 -0.75
C LYS A 162 3.47 -7.67 -2.21
N TYR A 163 3.69 -6.38 -2.47
CA TYR A 163 3.79 -5.80 -3.81
C TYR A 163 5.21 -5.24 -4.03
N PRO A 164 6.19 -6.10 -4.34
CA PRO A 164 7.56 -5.64 -4.56
C PRO A 164 7.63 -4.64 -5.73
N VAL A 165 8.65 -3.79 -5.67
CA VAL A 165 8.99 -2.85 -6.73
C VAL A 165 10.29 -3.23 -7.42
N PHE A 166 10.39 -2.88 -8.70
CA PHE A 166 11.56 -3.13 -9.53
C PHE A 166 11.97 -1.86 -10.28
N GLY A 167 13.27 -1.60 -10.37
CA GLY A 167 13.79 -0.56 -11.25
C GLY A 167 13.80 -1.03 -12.70
N CYS A 168 13.26 -0.24 -13.62
CA CYS A 168 13.28 -0.53 -15.05
C CYS A 168 13.32 0.77 -15.85
N SER A 169 14.34 0.98 -16.69
CA SER A 169 14.43 2.13 -17.60
C SER A 169 14.13 3.50 -16.94
N GLY A 170 14.69 3.76 -15.75
CA GLY A 170 14.47 5.02 -15.03
C GLY A 170 13.07 5.20 -14.44
N ARG A 171 12.32 4.11 -14.22
CA ARG A 171 11.05 4.10 -13.48
C ARG A 171 10.99 2.98 -12.45
N THR A 172 10.17 3.22 -11.42
CA THR A 172 9.73 2.19 -10.49
C THR A 172 8.58 1.47 -11.14
N MET A 173 8.65 0.15 -11.17
CA MET A 173 7.56 -0.72 -11.55
C MET A 173 7.07 -1.42 -10.30
N THR A 174 5.86 -1.10 -9.87
CA THR A 174 5.22 -1.77 -8.74
C THR A 174 4.43 -2.97 -9.22
N GLN A 175 4.59 -4.13 -8.58
CA GLN A 175 3.75 -5.29 -8.89
C GLN A 175 2.27 -4.91 -8.77
N GLY A 176 1.46 -5.33 -9.75
CA GLY A 176 0.04 -4.99 -9.82
C GLY A 176 -0.24 -3.59 -10.36
N ALA A 177 0.73 -2.68 -10.40
CA ALA A 177 0.57 -1.37 -11.02
C ALA A 177 0.92 -1.40 -12.51
N SER A 178 0.19 -0.65 -13.32
CA SER A 178 0.45 -0.50 -14.74
C SER A 178 0.07 0.90 -15.25
N GLY A 179 0.40 1.17 -16.51
CA GLY A 179 0.11 2.44 -17.15
C GLY A 179 1.16 3.52 -16.90
N GLY A 180 0.79 4.78 -17.18
CA GLY A 180 1.65 5.95 -16.99
C GLY A 180 1.18 6.83 -15.85
N TRP A 181 1.97 7.85 -15.48
CA TRP A 181 1.72 8.71 -14.30
C TRP A 181 0.28 9.23 -14.16
N LYS A 182 -0.37 9.65 -15.26
CA LYS A 182 -1.75 10.19 -15.26
C LYS A 182 -2.83 9.15 -15.61
N ARG A 183 -2.44 7.94 -16.00
CA ARG A 183 -3.31 6.85 -16.47
C ARG A 183 -2.84 5.55 -15.83
N GLY A 184 -2.58 5.60 -14.53
CA GLY A 184 -2.13 4.44 -13.78
C GLY A 184 -3.32 3.57 -13.42
N SER A 185 -3.08 2.28 -13.25
CA SER A 185 -4.04 1.37 -12.64
C SER A 185 -3.34 0.43 -11.68
N PHE A 186 -4.08 -0.09 -10.70
CA PHE A 186 -3.65 -1.12 -9.78
C PHE A 186 -4.60 -2.30 -9.88
N THR A 187 -4.04 -3.50 -10.05
CA THR A 187 -4.78 -4.74 -10.30
C THR A 187 -4.41 -5.76 -9.24
N TRP A 188 -5.42 -6.41 -8.65
CA TRP A 188 -5.23 -7.46 -7.64
C TRP A 188 -6.25 -8.58 -7.78
N PRO A 189 -5.91 -9.82 -7.40
CA PRO A 189 -6.84 -10.94 -7.42
C PRO A 189 -7.62 -11.03 -6.10
N ILE A 190 -8.83 -11.58 -6.18
CA ILE A 190 -9.61 -12.11 -5.06
C ILE A 190 -9.64 -13.62 -5.20
N TRP A 191 -9.40 -14.34 -4.11
CA TRP A 191 -9.33 -15.80 -4.12
C TRP A 191 -10.10 -16.43 -2.97
N SER A 192 -10.41 -17.72 -3.10
CA SER A 192 -11.45 -18.40 -2.30
C SER A 192 -10.99 -18.95 -0.94
N LYS A 193 -9.68 -19.10 -0.71
CA LYS A 193 -9.14 -19.74 0.49
C LYS A 193 -7.97 -18.94 1.08
N PRO A 194 -7.81 -18.84 2.41
CA PRO A 194 -6.65 -18.17 2.99
C PRO A 194 -5.33 -18.66 2.39
N GLY A 195 -4.48 -17.71 1.97
CA GLY A 195 -3.17 -18.00 1.40
C GLY A 195 -2.09 -17.90 2.46
N SER A 196 -1.10 -18.79 2.42
CA SER A 196 0.08 -18.65 3.27
C SER A 196 0.92 -17.44 2.84
N HIS A 197 1.84 -17.02 3.71
CA HIS A 197 2.78 -15.93 3.43
C HIS A 197 3.63 -16.12 2.15
N ARG A 198 3.76 -17.37 1.65
CA ARG A 198 4.48 -17.69 0.40
C ARG A 198 3.55 -17.72 -0.81
N VAL A 199 2.30 -18.13 -0.62
CA VAL A 199 1.31 -18.26 -1.69
C VAL A 199 0.76 -16.90 -2.09
N VAL A 200 0.52 -16.01 -1.12
CA VAL A 200 -0.06 -14.68 -1.39
C VAL A 200 0.76 -13.88 -2.41
N PRO A 201 2.08 -13.68 -2.28
CA PRO A 201 2.86 -12.95 -3.28
C PRO A 201 2.77 -13.56 -4.69
N SER A 202 2.73 -14.90 -4.80
CA SER A 202 2.58 -15.58 -6.10
C SER A 202 1.20 -15.33 -6.72
N LEU A 203 0.12 -15.40 -5.93
CA LEU A 203 -1.23 -15.07 -6.43
C LEU A 203 -1.29 -13.63 -6.91
N LEU A 204 -0.75 -12.69 -6.11
CA LEU A 204 -0.70 -11.27 -6.47
C LEU A 204 0.08 -11.02 -7.76
N ALA A 205 1.19 -11.73 -7.99
CA ALA A 205 2.00 -11.60 -9.20
C ALA A 205 1.23 -12.07 -10.46
N HIS A 206 0.30 -13.01 -10.30
CA HIS A 206 -0.52 -13.53 -11.40
C HIS A 206 -1.74 -12.68 -11.75
N ALA A 207 -2.02 -11.60 -11.00
CA ALA A 207 -3.17 -10.74 -11.27
C ALA A 207 -3.14 -10.08 -12.67
N ALA A 208 -1.94 -9.90 -13.24
CA ALA A 208 -1.73 -9.36 -14.58
C ALA A 208 -1.32 -10.43 -15.61
N SER A 209 -1.56 -11.71 -15.32
CA SER A 209 -1.19 -12.81 -16.22
C SER A 209 -2.17 -12.94 -17.39
N ASP A 210 -1.64 -13.16 -18.59
CA ASP A 210 -2.44 -13.51 -19.78
C ASP A 210 -3.07 -14.91 -19.69
N ARG A 211 -2.67 -15.72 -18.69
CA ARG A 211 -3.16 -17.08 -18.45
C ARG A 211 -4.42 -17.08 -17.60
N VAL A 212 -5.43 -16.33 -18.05
CA VAL A 212 -6.74 -16.22 -17.38
C VAL A 212 -7.45 -17.58 -17.26
N ASP A 213 -7.11 -18.53 -18.14
CA ASP A 213 -7.56 -19.93 -18.12
C ASP A 213 -7.13 -20.68 -16.85
N LEU A 214 -6.04 -20.26 -16.21
CA LEU A 214 -5.50 -20.90 -15.00
C LEU A 214 -6.03 -20.30 -13.70
N PHE A 215 -6.70 -19.14 -13.73
CA PHE A 215 -7.20 -18.46 -12.53
C PHE A 215 -8.09 -19.36 -11.65
N PRO A 216 -9.06 -20.12 -12.20
CA PRO A 216 -9.87 -21.02 -11.37
C PRO A 216 -9.03 -22.11 -10.68
N ALA A 217 -8.00 -22.64 -11.37
CA ALA A 217 -7.11 -23.65 -10.81
C ALA A 217 -6.20 -23.10 -9.69
N TRP A 218 -5.90 -21.81 -9.72
CA TRP A 218 -5.21 -21.10 -8.64
C TRP A 218 -6.14 -20.64 -7.51
N GLY A 219 -7.45 -20.89 -7.64
CA GLY A 219 -8.46 -20.49 -6.66
C GLY A 219 -8.85 -19.01 -6.72
N ILE A 220 -8.40 -18.29 -7.75
CA ILE A 220 -8.78 -16.90 -8.02
C ILE A 220 -10.23 -16.88 -8.54
N THR A 221 -11.07 -16.07 -7.92
CA THR A 221 -12.49 -15.94 -8.23
C THR A 221 -12.80 -14.62 -8.95
N ARG A 222 -12.01 -13.57 -8.71
CA ARG A 222 -12.13 -12.28 -9.39
C ARG A 222 -10.76 -11.63 -9.58
N ILE A 223 -10.62 -10.83 -10.61
CA ILE A 223 -9.56 -9.82 -10.72
C ILE A 223 -10.23 -8.45 -10.62
N MET A 224 -9.72 -7.66 -9.69
CA MET A 224 -10.16 -6.30 -9.44
C MET A 224 -9.13 -5.33 -10.02
N GLN A 225 -9.60 -4.18 -10.48
CA GLN A 225 -8.75 -3.07 -10.87
C GLN A 225 -9.26 -1.76 -10.26
N SER A 226 -8.35 -0.87 -9.92
CA SER A 226 -8.66 0.52 -9.60
C SER A 226 -7.76 1.45 -10.39
N ALA A 227 -8.29 2.59 -10.84
CA ALA A 227 -7.48 3.64 -11.42
C ALA A 227 -6.61 4.31 -10.34
N ILE A 228 -5.33 4.51 -10.63
CA ILE A 228 -4.47 5.40 -9.85
C ILE A 228 -4.61 6.80 -10.45
N ARG A 229 -5.29 7.67 -9.71
CA ARG A 229 -5.51 9.08 -10.08
C ARG A 229 -4.39 9.91 -9.48
N ARG A 230 -3.87 10.88 -10.24
CA ARG A 230 -2.87 11.83 -9.75
C ARG A 230 -3.27 13.24 -10.11
N SER A 231 -3.15 14.16 -9.15
CA SER A 231 -3.53 15.55 -9.37
C SER A 231 -2.64 16.22 -10.41
N SER A 232 -3.20 17.16 -11.18
CA SER A 232 -2.47 17.93 -12.19
C SER A 232 -1.39 18.83 -11.58
N GLN A 233 -1.54 19.22 -10.31
CA GLN A 233 -0.60 20.04 -9.55
C GLN A 233 0.57 19.23 -8.95
N GLY A 234 0.71 17.95 -9.31
CA GLY A 234 1.99 17.25 -9.20
C GLY A 234 2.28 16.63 -7.84
N GLY A 235 1.31 15.96 -7.20
CA GLY A 235 1.70 15.14 -6.05
C GLY A 235 0.70 14.11 -5.56
N TYR A 236 -0.54 14.52 -5.28
CA TYR A 236 -1.49 13.64 -4.60
C TYR A 236 -1.93 12.51 -5.50
N GLY A 237 -1.79 11.28 -5.00
CA GLY A 237 -2.39 10.09 -5.58
C GLY A 237 -3.68 9.73 -4.82
N THR A 238 -4.64 9.14 -5.52
CA THR A 238 -5.81 8.47 -4.91
C THR A 238 -6.20 7.27 -5.76
N PHE A 239 -6.87 6.31 -5.15
CA PHE A 239 -7.56 5.27 -5.90
C PHE A 239 -8.92 5.74 -6.39
N GLY A 240 -9.28 5.34 -7.61
CA GLY A 240 -10.66 5.40 -8.08
C GLY A 240 -11.49 4.21 -7.56
N PRO A 241 -12.82 4.23 -7.75
CA PRO A 241 -13.67 3.09 -7.44
C PRO A 241 -13.14 1.79 -8.08
N PRO A 242 -13.10 0.67 -7.35
CA PRO A 242 -12.66 -0.60 -7.91
C PRO A 242 -13.70 -1.16 -8.89
N GLU A 243 -13.22 -1.79 -9.96
CA GLU A 243 -14.03 -2.51 -10.95
C GLU A 243 -13.57 -3.96 -11.07
N VAL A 244 -14.50 -4.82 -11.52
CA VAL A 244 -14.20 -6.23 -11.82
C VAL A 244 -13.79 -6.32 -13.28
N ILE A 245 -12.54 -6.71 -13.55
CA ILE A 245 -12.05 -6.90 -14.93
C ILE A 245 -12.08 -8.37 -15.37
N TRP A 246 -12.21 -9.27 -14.40
CA TRP A 246 -12.46 -10.69 -14.64
C TRP A 246 -13.19 -11.30 -13.44
N SER A 247 -14.12 -12.21 -13.71
CA SER A 247 -14.75 -13.03 -12.68
C SER A 247 -14.99 -14.44 -13.19
N ARG A 248 -14.88 -15.42 -12.29
CA ARG A 248 -15.44 -16.74 -12.52
C ARG A 248 -16.97 -16.63 -12.54
N GLU A 249 -17.59 -17.01 -13.66
CA GLU A 249 -19.03 -17.23 -13.74
C GLU A 249 -19.50 -18.33 -12.77
#